data_AF-A0A1Z5JUM4-F1
#
_entry.id   AF-A0A1Z5JUM4-F1
#
_cell.length_a   1.000
_cell.length_b   1.000
_cell.length_c   1.000
_cell.angle_alpha   90.00
_cell.angle_beta   90.00
_cell.angle_gamma   90.00
#
_symmetry.space_group_name_H-M   'P 1'
#
loop_
_entity.id
_entity.type
_entity.pdbx_description
1 polymer ?
#
loop_
_entity_poly.entity_id
_entity_poly.type
_entity_poly.pdbx_seq_one_letter_code
_entity_poly.pdbx_strand_id
1 'polypeptide(L)'
;MVSSPFKPGKFLAAIAVASAIAQTAAFSSQGRFPLSVSNARSFVQPKPVGFAPITSTSLEAHLSDNASQTVPSKRRVAAKILSRVAFGFCSLALLHMATLEPANAARKAKKAVEVPLHLGQKIANYFRTFGIPDLGVLTIISALPIVELRGAIPVGIWMGLPISKVLPVCILGNMIPILPLLLLLRNKTLKNAMNPILTQAEKKTKELGIGSVQKQWASLATFVGIPLPGTGAWTGAMGAFLLGMPLAVAFTSIFAGVVSAGVIMTAITLAGKAGGIAALAALLLYAGIELSKGGSSSGKQDFLEAEPYWDQTNVPVNVYKNKAPFVGKVISTKRIVGPKATGETCHIIIDHKGDFPYWEGQSWGVIPPGVREKDGKPHSVRLYSIASSRYGDDMTGKTGSLCVRRATYWCPELKADDPAKKGICSNFLCDTKPGDEVQMTGPAGKVMLLPEENPSTDYIMVGTGTGVAPYRGFIRRLFVENTPAAAAYKGQAWLFLGVANSDALLYDDEWQAVKKDHPEQFRLDYALSREQTNAKGGKMYIQDKIEEYADEVFNKLENGAVIYFCGLKGMMPGIQEMLETVAKKKGIDYEEWIKGLKAKKQWRVEVY
;
A
#
# COMPACT_ATOMS: atom_id res chain seq x y z
N MET A 1 -62.98 -4.19 -0.11
CA MET A 1 -62.39 -3.11 -0.95
C MET A 1 -61.03 -2.79 -0.33
N VAL A 2 -59.89 -2.74 -1.02
CA VAL A 2 -59.60 -2.93 -2.46
C VAL A 2 -58.46 -3.96 -2.59
N SER A 3 -58.57 -4.89 -3.54
CA SER A 3 -57.55 -5.90 -3.84
C SER A 3 -56.75 -5.51 -5.09
N SER A 4 -55.42 -5.69 -5.07
CA SER A 4 -54.58 -5.63 -6.28
C SER A 4 -53.60 -6.82 -6.30
N PRO A 5 -53.53 -7.61 -7.38
CA PRO A 5 -52.69 -8.80 -7.45
C PRO A 5 -51.27 -8.49 -7.96
N PHE A 6 -50.26 -9.04 -7.29
CA PHE A 6 -48.86 -8.96 -7.70
C PHE A 6 -48.61 -9.85 -8.94
N LYS A 7 -48.26 -9.27 -10.09
CA LYS A 7 -48.10 -10.01 -11.36
C LYS A 7 -46.79 -10.81 -11.42
N PRO A 8 -46.80 -12.14 -11.66
CA PRO A 8 -45.59 -12.98 -11.77
C PRO A 8 -44.95 -12.91 -13.17
N GLY A 9 -44.57 -11.71 -13.63
CA GLY A 9 -44.08 -11.48 -15.00
C GLY A 9 -42.56 -11.41 -15.17
N LYS A 10 -41.80 -10.96 -14.16
CA LYS A 10 -40.38 -10.60 -14.33
C LYS A 10 -39.37 -11.69 -13.95
N PHE A 11 -39.79 -12.73 -13.21
CA PHE A 11 -38.90 -13.82 -12.79
C PHE A 11 -38.70 -14.88 -13.89
N LEU A 12 -39.75 -15.17 -14.66
CA LEU A 12 -39.71 -16.09 -15.81
C LEU A 12 -38.86 -15.55 -16.96
N ALA A 13 -38.84 -14.23 -17.18
CA ALA A 13 -38.01 -13.60 -18.22
C ALA A 13 -36.50 -13.82 -18.00
N ALA A 14 -36.02 -13.74 -16.75
CA ALA A 14 -34.61 -13.98 -16.42
C ALA A 14 -34.19 -15.45 -16.63
N ILE A 15 -35.10 -16.40 -16.36
CA ILE A 15 -34.86 -17.83 -16.58
C ILE A 15 -34.92 -18.17 -18.08
N ALA A 16 -35.84 -17.55 -18.83
CA ALA A 16 -35.96 -17.75 -20.28
C ALA A 16 -34.71 -17.27 -21.05
N VAL A 17 -34.14 -16.12 -20.68
CA VAL A 17 -32.90 -15.61 -21.31
C VAL A 17 -31.71 -16.54 -21.05
N ALA A 18 -31.58 -17.09 -19.83
CA ALA A 18 -30.52 -18.05 -19.51
C ALA A 18 -30.67 -19.38 -20.29
N SER A 19 -31.91 -19.84 -20.52
CA SER A 19 -32.18 -21.08 -21.26
C SER A 19 -32.04 -20.91 -22.79
N ALA A 20 -32.40 -19.74 -23.34
CA ALA A 20 -32.29 -19.46 -24.77
C ALA A 20 -30.83 -19.44 -25.28
N ILE A 21 -29.89 -18.95 -24.44
CA ILE A 21 -28.44 -18.96 -24.74
C ILE A 21 -27.88 -20.40 -24.74
N ALA A 22 -28.46 -21.31 -23.95
CA ALA A 22 -28.05 -22.71 -23.95
C ALA A 22 -28.56 -23.49 -25.18
N GLN A 23 -29.75 -23.16 -25.69
CA GLN A 23 -30.35 -23.89 -26.82
C GLN A 23 -29.83 -23.46 -28.20
N THR A 24 -29.29 -22.25 -28.36
CA THR A 24 -28.71 -21.79 -29.64
C THR A 24 -27.38 -22.47 -30.00
N ALA A 25 -26.74 -23.16 -29.05
CA ALA A 25 -25.51 -23.93 -29.29
C ALA A 25 -25.73 -25.37 -29.79
N ALA A 26 -26.99 -25.83 -29.88
CA ALA A 26 -27.33 -27.23 -30.18
C ALA A 26 -27.77 -27.51 -31.63
N PHE A 27 -27.77 -26.49 -32.51
CA PHE A 27 -28.35 -26.58 -33.85
C PHE A 27 -27.36 -26.21 -34.98
N SER A 28 -26.25 -26.95 -35.08
CA SER A 28 -25.34 -26.85 -36.23
C SER A 28 -24.62 -28.18 -36.57
N SER A 29 -25.31 -29.31 -36.47
CA SER A 29 -24.74 -30.65 -36.73
C SER A 29 -25.61 -31.54 -37.63
N GLN A 30 -26.05 -31.03 -38.79
CA GLN A 30 -26.45 -31.89 -39.91
C GLN A 30 -25.88 -31.37 -41.24
N GLY A 31 -25.10 -32.23 -41.91
CA GLY A 31 -24.48 -31.98 -43.21
C GLY A 31 -23.54 -33.13 -43.60
N ARG A 32 -24.02 -34.04 -44.47
CA ARG A 32 -23.22 -35.12 -45.09
C ARG A 32 -22.28 -34.50 -46.15
N PHE A 33 -21.09 -35.02 -46.49
CA PHE A 33 -20.74 -36.18 -47.34
C PHE A 33 -19.24 -36.02 -47.74
N PRO A 34 -18.59 -36.89 -48.56
CA PRO A 34 -18.17 -38.28 -48.34
C PRO A 34 -16.62 -38.47 -48.31
N LEU A 35 -16.17 -39.72 -48.18
CA LEU A 35 -14.78 -40.19 -48.34
C LEU A 35 -14.28 -40.15 -49.80
N SER A 36 -12.96 -40.03 -49.98
CA SER A 36 -12.22 -40.68 -51.08
C SER A 36 -10.77 -41.02 -50.65
N VAL A 37 -10.09 -41.87 -51.42
CA VAL A 37 -8.97 -42.73 -51.00
C VAL A 37 -7.67 -42.45 -51.78
N SER A 38 -6.54 -42.98 -51.27
CA SER A 38 -5.19 -43.04 -51.85
C SER A 38 -4.27 -41.83 -51.51
N ASN A 39 -2.95 -41.98 -51.38
CA ASN A 39 -2.08 -43.08 -51.78
C ASN A 39 -0.90 -43.32 -50.80
N ALA A 40 -0.24 -44.49 -50.88
CA ALA A 40 0.79 -44.94 -49.93
C ALA A 40 2.25 -44.71 -50.38
N ARG A 41 3.18 -44.64 -49.41
CA ARG A 41 4.64 -44.97 -49.44
C ARG A 41 5.29 -44.53 -48.10
N SER A 42 6.36 -45.10 -47.53
CA SER A 42 6.89 -46.48 -47.47
C SER A 42 8.24 -46.46 -46.71
N PHE A 43 8.44 -47.29 -45.65
CA PHE A 43 9.74 -47.62 -45.02
C PHE A 43 10.55 -46.44 -44.39
N VAL A 44 11.53 -46.58 -43.48
CA VAL A 44 12.33 -47.69 -42.91
C VAL A 44 12.46 -47.54 -41.37
N GLN A 45 12.67 -48.65 -40.63
CA GLN A 45 13.22 -48.69 -39.26
C GLN A 45 14.53 -49.50 -39.26
N PRO A 46 15.49 -49.18 -38.37
CA PRO A 46 16.13 -50.27 -37.62
C PRO A 46 16.33 -50.00 -36.11
N LYS A 47 16.71 -51.08 -35.41
CA LYS A 47 16.67 -51.29 -33.94
C LYS A 47 18.06 -51.15 -33.25
N PRO A 48 18.15 -51.23 -31.90
CA PRO A 48 19.28 -50.71 -31.11
C PRO A 48 20.26 -51.77 -30.54
N VAL A 49 21.48 -51.31 -30.19
CA VAL A 49 22.50 -51.88 -29.27
C VAL A 49 23.30 -50.66 -28.72
N GLY A 50 23.86 -50.58 -27.50
CA GLY A 50 23.95 -51.48 -26.34
C GLY A 50 24.55 -50.75 -25.11
N PHE A 51 25.35 -51.42 -24.27
CA PHE A 51 26.10 -50.83 -23.13
C PHE A 51 27.48 -51.50 -22.97
N ALA A 52 28.52 -50.74 -22.58
CA ALA A 52 29.71 -51.22 -21.83
C ALA A 52 30.50 -50.03 -21.21
N PRO A 53 31.14 -50.16 -20.03
CA PRO A 53 31.86 -49.08 -19.33
C PRO A 53 33.39 -49.21 -19.32
N ILE A 54 34.13 -48.11 -19.14
CA ILE A 54 35.60 -48.09 -18.87
C ILE A 54 35.94 -47.06 -17.78
N THR A 55 37.04 -47.30 -17.05
CA THR A 55 37.42 -46.75 -15.74
C THR A 55 38.59 -45.75 -15.74
N SER A 56 38.65 -44.96 -14.66
CA SER A 56 39.84 -44.51 -13.90
C SER A 56 40.94 -43.62 -14.52
N THR A 57 41.07 -42.42 -13.92
CA THR A 57 42.30 -41.69 -13.50
C THR A 57 43.38 -41.25 -14.51
N SER A 58 43.56 -39.93 -14.62
CA SER A 58 44.86 -39.25 -14.41
C SER A 58 44.73 -37.71 -14.29
N LEU A 59 45.58 -37.11 -13.42
CA LEU A 59 46.04 -35.70 -13.29
C LEU A 59 45.01 -34.56 -13.54
N GLU A 60 44.62 -33.74 -12.56
CA GLU A 60 45.37 -32.76 -11.74
C GLU A 60 45.93 -31.51 -12.46
N ALA A 61 45.69 -30.35 -11.81
CA ALA A 61 46.40 -29.07 -11.93
C ALA A 61 46.43 -28.32 -13.29
N HIS A 62 45.36 -27.55 -13.58
CA HIS A 62 45.35 -26.08 -13.40
C HIS A 62 44.06 -25.44 -13.92
N LEU A 63 43.80 -24.18 -13.51
CA LEU A 63 42.64 -23.31 -13.79
C LEU A 63 41.43 -23.51 -12.84
N SER A 64 41.51 -22.81 -11.71
CA SER A 64 40.36 -22.42 -10.90
C SER A 64 39.49 -21.38 -11.62
N ASP A 65 38.26 -21.21 -11.12
CA ASP A 65 37.33 -20.13 -11.44
C ASP A 65 36.70 -20.11 -12.85
N ASN A 66 35.72 -21.00 -13.09
CA ASN A 66 34.42 -20.54 -13.58
C ASN A 66 33.25 -21.54 -13.41
N ALA A 67 32.07 -20.98 -13.08
CA ALA A 67 30.71 -21.47 -13.31
C ALA A 67 30.31 -22.95 -13.06
N SER A 68 29.42 -23.18 -12.07
CA SER A 68 28.12 -23.90 -12.23
C SER A 68 27.54 -24.35 -10.87
N GLN A 69 26.75 -23.49 -10.22
CA GLN A 69 25.87 -23.92 -9.11
C GLN A 69 24.65 -24.65 -9.69
N THR A 70 24.45 -25.92 -9.32
CA THR A 70 23.30 -26.71 -9.78
C THR A 70 22.05 -26.44 -8.93
N VAL A 71 20.96 -26.05 -9.60
CA VAL A 71 19.69 -25.66 -8.97
C VAL A 71 18.94 -26.89 -8.41
N PRO A 72 18.50 -26.89 -7.12
CA PRO A 72 17.71 -27.99 -6.58
C PRO A 72 16.32 -28.08 -7.24
N SER A 73 15.89 -29.30 -7.57
CA SER A 73 14.74 -29.53 -8.45
C SER A 73 13.40 -29.03 -7.87
N LYS A 74 12.57 -28.44 -8.75
CA LYS A 74 11.28 -27.79 -8.46
C LYS A 74 10.23 -28.64 -7.72
N ARG A 75 10.45 -29.96 -7.57
CA ARG A 75 9.52 -30.86 -6.85
C ARG A 75 9.70 -30.88 -5.33
N ARG A 76 10.89 -30.60 -4.77
CA ARG A 76 11.12 -30.66 -3.31
C ARG A 76 10.66 -29.41 -2.54
N VAL A 77 10.55 -28.26 -3.19
CA VAL A 77 10.07 -27.01 -2.56
C VAL A 77 8.57 -27.05 -2.30
N ALA A 78 7.77 -27.58 -3.24
CA ALA A 78 6.31 -27.68 -3.11
C ALA A 78 5.88 -28.50 -1.88
N ALA A 79 6.54 -29.62 -1.60
CA ALA A 79 6.25 -30.47 -0.44
C ALA A 79 6.57 -29.78 0.90
N LYS A 80 7.62 -28.96 0.96
CA LYS A 80 8.05 -28.24 2.18
C LYS A 80 7.17 -27.03 2.52
N ILE A 81 6.43 -26.51 1.55
CA ILE A 81 5.46 -25.42 1.73
C ILE A 81 4.09 -25.98 2.15
N LEU A 82 3.63 -27.07 1.53
CA LEU A 82 2.38 -27.75 1.94
C LEU A 82 2.39 -28.16 3.41
N SER A 83 3.50 -28.70 3.92
CA SER A 83 3.58 -29.16 5.31
C SER A 83 3.54 -28.03 6.34
N ARG A 84 4.06 -26.83 6.01
CA ARG A 84 4.13 -25.70 6.94
C ARG A 84 2.82 -24.91 7.04
N VAL A 85 2.10 -24.73 5.93
CA VAL A 85 0.80 -24.04 5.95
C VAL A 85 -0.30 -24.91 6.58
N ALA A 86 -0.28 -26.23 6.34
CA ALA A 86 -1.24 -27.16 6.94
C ALA A 86 -1.09 -27.28 8.47
N PHE A 87 0.13 -27.27 9.01
CA PHE A 87 0.35 -27.41 10.46
C PHE A 87 -0.07 -26.17 11.26
N GLY A 88 0.12 -24.96 10.73
CA GLY A 88 -0.17 -23.72 11.44
C GLY A 88 -1.67 -23.46 11.67
N PHE A 89 -2.51 -23.85 10.72
CA PHE A 89 -3.97 -23.64 10.83
C PHE A 89 -4.72 -24.80 11.52
N CYS A 90 -4.25 -26.04 11.43
CA CYS A 90 -4.87 -27.16 12.14
C CYS A 90 -4.65 -27.12 13.66
N SER A 91 -3.47 -26.65 14.11
CA SER A 91 -3.08 -26.73 15.52
C SER A 91 -3.87 -25.78 16.45
N LEU A 92 -4.29 -24.61 15.97
CA LEU A 92 -5.13 -23.70 16.77
C LEU A 92 -6.61 -24.14 16.84
N ALA A 93 -7.14 -24.72 15.77
CA ALA A 93 -8.53 -25.17 15.72
C ALA A 93 -8.76 -26.48 16.51
N LEU A 94 -7.78 -27.38 16.54
CA LEU A 94 -7.88 -28.63 17.29
C LEU A 94 -7.71 -28.45 18.80
N LEU A 95 -6.90 -27.48 19.25
CA LEU A 95 -6.71 -27.24 20.68
C LEU A 95 -7.96 -26.72 21.41
N HIS A 96 -8.93 -26.13 20.69
CA HIS A 96 -10.19 -25.65 21.25
C HIS A 96 -11.34 -26.67 21.15
N MET A 97 -11.11 -27.83 20.52
CA MET A 97 -12.11 -28.90 20.36
C MET A 97 -12.02 -29.99 21.45
N ALA A 98 -11.04 -29.90 22.36
CA ALA A 98 -10.76 -30.94 23.36
C ALA A 98 -11.45 -30.73 24.73
N THR A 99 -12.20 -29.63 24.93
CA THR A 99 -12.72 -29.22 26.26
C THR A 99 -14.21 -28.86 26.30
N LEU A 100 -15.00 -29.29 25.32
CA LEU A 100 -16.46 -29.09 25.31
C LEU A 100 -17.20 -30.43 25.36
N GLU A 101 -17.50 -30.89 26.57
CA GLU A 101 -18.44 -31.99 26.79
C GLU A 101 -19.85 -31.63 26.28
N PRO A 102 -20.60 -32.59 25.70
CA PRO A 102 -21.92 -32.35 25.12
C PRO A 102 -23.04 -32.33 26.18
N ALA A 103 -22.85 -31.59 27.28
CA ALA A 103 -23.80 -31.49 28.39
C ALA A 103 -24.32 -30.05 28.54
N ASN A 104 -25.39 -29.70 27.80
CA ASN A 104 -26.45 -28.72 28.17
C ASN A 104 -27.37 -28.30 26.98
N ALA A 105 -27.07 -28.69 25.75
CA ALA A 105 -27.85 -28.28 24.56
C ALA A 105 -29.28 -28.88 24.46
N ALA A 106 -29.68 -29.76 25.38
CA ALA A 106 -30.96 -30.48 25.32
C ALA A 106 -32.17 -29.75 25.93
N ARG A 107 -31.99 -28.68 26.73
CA ARG A 107 -33.09 -28.13 27.58
C ARG A 107 -33.79 -26.86 27.08
N LYS A 108 -33.47 -26.36 25.87
CA LYS A 108 -34.06 -25.12 25.32
C LYS A 108 -34.94 -25.30 24.07
N ALA A 109 -35.40 -26.52 23.80
CA ALA A 109 -36.32 -26.85 22.71
C ALA A 109 -37.79 -26.92 23.17
N LYS A 110 -38.35 -25.81 23.69
CA LYS A 110 -39.79 -25.72 23.99
C LYS A 110 -40.39 -24.30 23.93
N LYS A 111 -40.21 -23.63 22.78
CA LYS A 111 -41.09 -22.58 22.21
C LYS A 111 -40.54 -22.18 20.84
N ALA A 112 -40.95 -22.89 19.79
CA ALA A 112 -40.62 -22.54 18.42
C ALA A 112 -41.62 -21.50 17.91
N VAL A 113 -41.17 -20.25 17.78
CA VAL A 113 -41.79 -19.28 16.88
C VAL A 113 -41.43 -19.69 15.46
N GLU A 114 -42.37 -19.69 14.52
CA GLU A 114 -42.10 -20.02 13.12
C GLU A 114 -41.11 -19.01 12.51
N VAL A 115 -39.86 -19.43 12.36
CA VAL A 115 -38.83 -18.63 11.68
C VAL A 115 -38.98 -18.87 10.17
N PRO A 116 -39.09 -17.81 9.34
CA PRO A 116 -39.24 -17.98 7.89
C PRO A 116 -38.02 -18.69 7.30
N LEU A 117 -38.29 -19.75 6.51
CA LEU A 117 -37.27 -20.58 5.85
C LEU A 117 -36.35 -19.74 4.96
N HIS A 118 -35.04 -19.94 5.14
CA HIS A 118 -34.01 -19.32 4.32
C HIS A 118 -34.02 -19.88 2.88
N LEU A 119 -33.47 -19.15 1.92
CA LEU A 119 -33.52 -19.50 0.48
C LEU A 119 -33.02 -20.94 0.21
N GLY A 120 -31.90 -21.34 0.80
CA GLY A 120 -31.37 -22.70 0.68
C GLY A 120 -32.29 -23.79 1.23
N GLN A 121 -33.02 -23.53 2.32
CA GLN A 121 -33.98 -24.49 2.89
C GLN A 121 -35.24 -24.62 2.02
N LYS A 122 -35.71 -23.52 1.41
CA LYS A 122 -36.80 -23.55 0.42
C LYS A 122 -36.41 -24.38 -0.80
N ILE A 123 -35.18 -24.21 -1.30
CA ILE A 123 -34.63 -24.99 -2.42
C ILE A 123 -34.46 -26.47 -2.01
N ALA A 124 -34.02 -26.77 -0.79
CA ALA A 124 -33.91 -28.14 -0.29
C ALA A 124 -35.26 -28.86 -0.26
N ASN A 125 -36.29 -28.21 0.28
CA ASN A 125 -37.64 -28.77 0.32
C ASN A 125 -38.20 -28.97 -1.11
N TYR A 126 -37.97 -28.03 -2.02
CA TYR A 126 -38.34 -28.17 -3.43
C TYR A 126 -37.71 -29.41 -4.07
N PHE A 127 -36.39 -29.61 -3.96
CA PHE A 127 -35.74 -30.80 -4.54
C PHE A 127 -36.11 -32.12 -3.83
N ARG A 128 -36.41 -32.10 -2.53
CA ARG A 128 -36.95 -33.25 -1.80
C ARG A 128 -38.33 -33.70 -2.34
N THR A 129 -39.18 -32.79 -2.82
CA THR A 129 -40.48 -33.18 -3.43
C THR A 129 -40.34 -33.99 -4.73
N PHE A 130 -39.17 -34.00 -5.36
CA PHE A 130 -38.87 -34.86 -6.52
C PHE A 130 -38.23 -36.21 -6.12
N GLY A 131 -38.22 -36.57 -4.82
CA GLY A 131 -37.66 -37.83 -4.33
C GLY A 131 -36.12 -37.91 -4.36
N ILE A 132 -35.43 -36.78 -4.54
CA ILE A 132 -33.96 -36.74 -4.57
C ILE A 132 -33.40 -37.02 -3.15
N PRO A 133 -32.46 -37.96 -2.97
CA PRO A 133 -31.84 -38.22 -1.68
C PRO A 133 -31.13 -36.99 -1.09
N ASP A 134 -31.11 -36.88 0.24
CA ASP A 134 -30.61 -35.70 0.95
C ASP A 134 -29.17 -35.27 0.58
N LEU A 135 -28.26 -36.21 0.32
CA LEU A 135 -26.90 -35.88 -0.15
C LEU A 135 -26.89 -35.34 -1.59
N GLY A 136 -27.82 -35.80 -2.44
CA GLY A 136 -28.01 -35.27 -3.79
C GLY A 136 -28.59 -33.85 -3.77
N VAL A 137 -29.60 -33.61 -2.92
CA VAL A 137 -30.15 -32.26 -2.67
C VAL A 137 -29.06 -31.31 -2.20
N LEU A 138 -28.24 -31.73 -1.23
CA LEU A 138 -27.12 -30.96 -0.71
C LEU A 138 -26.05 -30.66 -1.79
N THR A 139 -25.74 -31.63 -2.65
CA THR A 139 -24.82 -31.48 -3.78
C THR A 139 -25.32 -30.41 -4.76
N ILE A 140 -26.61 -30.47 -5.14
CA ILE A 140 -27.25 -29.50 -6.04
C ILE A 140 -27.20 -28.09 -5.45
N ILE A 141 -27.55 -27.93 -4.17
CA ILE A 141 -27.52 -26.62 -3.49
C ILE A 141 -26.10 -26.05 -3.45
N SER A 142 -25.09 -26.87 -3.19
CA SER A 142 -23.69 -26.45 -3.17
C SER A 142 -23.16 -26.05 -4.55
N ALA A 143 -23.73 -26.61 -5.63
CA ALA A 143 -23.41 -26.23 -7.00
C ALA A 143 -24.04 -24.88 -7.42
N LEU A 144 -25.17 -24.45 -6.83
CA LEU A 144 -25.86 -23.22 -7.26
C LEU A 144 -25.04 -21.95 -6.96
N PRO A 145 -24.95 -20.98 -7.89
CA PRO A 145 -24.10 -19.78 -7.73
C PRO A 145 -24.54 -18.81 -6.62
N ILE A 146 -25.81 -18.83 -6.21
CA ILE A 146 -26.36 -17.91 -5.21
C ILE A 146 -26.22 -18.45 -3.78
N VAL A 147 -26.36 -19.77 -3.62
CA VAL A 147 -26.38 -20.43 -2.30
C VAL A 147 -25.02 -21.03 -2.00
N GLU A 148 -24.45 -21.73 -2.99
CA GLU A 148 -23.13 -22.35 -3.01
C GLU A 148 -22.75 -23.11 -1.71
N LEU A 149 -21.46 -23.39 -1.52
CA LEU A 149 -20.93 -24.06 -0.32
C LEU A 149 -21.44 -23.42 0.99
N ARG A 150 -21.51 -22.09 1.02
CA ARG A 150 -21.77 -21.29 2.23
C ARG A 150 -23.21 -21.44 2.72
N GLY A 151 -24.19 -21.54 1.82
CA GLY A 151 -25.56 -21.86 2.17
C GLY A 151 -25.84 -23.36 2.27
N ALA A 152 -25.08 -24.20 1.54
CA ALA A 152 -25.23 -25.66 1.60
C ALA A 152 -24.87 -26.23 2.99
N ILE A 153 -23.76 -25.81 3.60
CA ILE A 153 -23.32 -26.35 4.91
C ILE A 153 -24.37 -26.14 6.03
N PRO A 154 -24.93 -24.93 6.24
CA PRO A 154 -26.05 -24.73 7.19
C PRO A 154 -27.30 -25.55 6.85
N VAL A 155 -27.61 -25.72 5.57
CA VAL A 155 -28.77 -26.54 5.13
C VAL A 155 -28.54 -28.02 5.43
N GLY A 156 -27.35 -28.56 5.18
CA GLY A 156 -27.01 -29.97 5.50
C GLY A 156 -27.07 -30.26 7.00
N ILE A 157 -26.60 -29.33 7.84
CA ILE A 157 -26.71 -29.43 9.30
C ILE A 157 -28.18 -29.31 9.75
N TRP A 158 -28.97 -28.40 9.15
CA TRP A 158 -30.42 -28.30 9.41
C TRP A 158 -31.20 -29.56 8.97
N MET A 159 -30.75 -30.26 7.94
CA MET A 159 -31.29 -31.55 7.50
C MET A 159 -30.93 -32.71 8.44
N GLY A 160 -30.13 -32.49 9.49
CA GLY A 160 -29.71 -33.51 10.45
C GLY A 160 -28.61 -34.44 9.93
N LEU A 161 -27.92 -34.07 8.84
CA LEU A 161 -26.86 -34.90 8.26
C LEU A 161 -25.56 -34.81 9.07
N PRO A 162 -24.80 -35.92 9.21
CA PRO A 162 -23.54 -35.90 9.93
C PRO A 162 -22.50 -35.03 9.19
N ILE A 163 -21.77 -34.20 9.94
CA ILE A 163 -20.80 -33.21 9.43
C ILE A 163 -19.74 -33.87 8.52
N SER A 164 -19.32 -35.10 8.85
CA SER A 164 -18.38 -35.92 8.08
C SER A 164 -18.87 -36.27 6.67
N LYS A 165 -20.18 -36.22 6.40
CA LYS A 165 -20.77 -36.33 5.06
C LYS A 165 -21.07 -34.96 4.46
N VAL A 166 -21.56 -34.00 5.27
CA VAL A 166 -21.89 -32.64 4.81
C VAL A 166 -20.69 -31.94 4.17
N LEU A 167 -19.56 -31.86 4.87
CA LEU A 167 -18.42 -31.06 4.41
C LEU A 167 -17.82 -31.58 3.07
N PRO A 168 -17.50 -32.88 2.90
CA PRO A 168 -16.99 -33.39 1.62
C PRO A 168 -17.99 -33.27 0.46
N VAL A 169 -19.27 -33.55 0.71
CA VAL A 169 -20.33 -33.46 -0.32
C VAL A 169 -20.53 -32.01 -0.77
N CYS A 170 -20.53 -31.06 0.17
CA CYS A 170 -20.59 -29.64 -0.17
C CYS A 170 -19.36 -29.21 -0.99
N ILE A 171 -18.13 -29.57 -0.58
CA ILE A 171 -16.90 -29.21 -1.32
C ILE A 171 -16.93 -29.78 -2.74
N LEU A 172 -17.22 -31.07 -2.91
CA LEU A 172 -17.29 -31.71 -4.23
C LEU A 172 -18.40 -31.09 -5.09
N GLY A 173 -19.60 -30.92 -4.54
CA GLY A 173 -20.73 -30.29 -5.22
C GLY A 173 -20.43 -28.87 -5.70
N ASN A 174 -19.67 -28.09 -4.92
CA ASN A 174 -19.26 -26.74 -5.30
C ASN A 174 -18.19 -26.72 -6.41
N MET A 175 -17.33 -27.74 -6.49
CA MET A 175 -16.30 -27.84 -7.53
C MET A 175 -16.82 -28.37 -8.88
N ILE A 176 -17.90 -29.15 -8.89
CA ILE A 176 -18.52 -29.71 -10.11
C ILE A 176 -18.78 -28.64 -11.20
N PRO A 177 -19.46 -27.50 -10.93
CA PRO A 177 -19.72 -26.49 -11.96
C PRO A 177 -18.48 -25.65 -12.31
N ILE A 178 -17.49 -25.58 -11.42
CA ILE A 178 -16.34 -24.67 -11.56
C ILE A 178 -15.36 -25.15 -12.65
N LEU A 179 -15.16 -26.45 -12.81
CA LEU A 179 -14.29 -26.97 -13.87
C LEU A 179 -14.86 -26.69 -15.28
N PRO A 180 -16.13 -27.01 -15.60
CA PRO A 180 -16.77 -26.57 -16.84
C PRO A 180 -16.76 -25.05 -17.02
N LEU A 181 -17.02 -24.26 -15.97
CA LEU A 181 -17.01 -22.80 -16.03
C LEU A 181 -15.63 -22.24 -16.40
N LEU A 182 -14.55 -22.73 -15.78
CA LEU A 182 -13.17 -22.30 -16.10
C LEU A 182 -12.74 -22.69 -17.52
N LEU A 183 -13.30 -23.77 -18.08
CA LEU A 183 -13.11 -24.17 -19.48
C LEU A 183 -13.92 -23.28 -20.44
N LEU A 184 -15.19 -23.00 -20.12
CA LEU A 184 -16.07 -22.13 -20.89
C LEU A 184 -15.52 -20.70 -20.98
N LEU A 185 -15.08 -20.13 -19.85
CA LEU A 185 -14.46 -18.81 -19.79
C LEU A 185 -13.19 -18.73 -20.65
N ARG A 186 -12.49 -19.86 -20.87
CA ARG A 186 -11.26 -19.94 -21.66
C ARG A 186 -11.49 -20.03 -23.18
N ASN A 187 -12.74 -20.04 -23.65
CA ASN A 187 -13.06 -20.07 -25.08
C ASN A 187 -12.42 -18.86 -25.81
N LYS A 188 -11.70 -19.12 -26.91
CA LYS A 188 -11.00 -18.09 -27.70
C LYS A 188 -11.93 -16.96 -28.15
N THR A 189 -13.17 -17.26 -28.53
CA THR A 189 -14.14 -16.25 -28.96
C THR A 189 -14.50 -15.28 -27.83
N LEU A 190 -14.74 -15.80 -26.62
CA LEU A 190 -15.04 -14.98 -25.45
C LEU A 190 -13.80 -14.20 -24.97
N LYS A 191 -12.63 -14.83 -24.96
CA LYS A 191 -11.37 -14.15 -24.61
C LYS A 191 -11.05 -13.00 -25.57
N ASN A 192 -11.27 -13.19 -26.87
CA ASN A 192 -11.05 -12.15 -27.87
C ASN A 192 -12.06 -11.00 -27.72
N ALA A 193 -13.34 -11.30 -27.44
CA ALA A 193 -14.37 -10.27 -27.19
C ALA A 193 -14.07 -9.44 -25.93
N MET A 194 -13.50 -10.04 -24.89
CA MET A 194 -13.17 -9.37 -23.62
C MET A 194 -11.73 -8.82 -23.55
N ASN A 195 -10.93 -8.95 -24.61
CA ASN A 195 -9.53 -8.55 -24.64
C ASN A 195 -9.22 -7.11 -24.17
N PRO A 196 -10.03 -6.05 -24.47
CA PRO A 196 -9.77 -4.71 -23.94
C PRO A 196 -9.99 -4.59 -22.41
N ILE A 197 -10.87 -5.41 -21.83
CA ILE A 197 -11.11 -5.44 -20.38
C ILE A 197 -10.03 -6.28 -19.69
N LEU A 198 -9.66 -7.41 -20.28
CA LEU A 198 -8.59 -8.29 -19.77
C LEU A 198 -7.24 -7.57 -19.74
N THR A 199 -6.89 -6.82 -20.79
CA THR A 199 -5.64 -6.04 -20.82
C THR A 199 -5.61 -4.91 -19.78
N GLN A 200 -6.74 -4.25 -19.49
CA GLN A 200 -6.83 -3.30 -18.38
C GLN A 200 -6.71 -3.98 -17.00
N ALA A 201 -7.32 -5.15 -16.82
CA ALA A 201 -7.21 -5.94 -15.60
C ALA A 201 -5.78 -6.46 -15.37
N GLU A 202 -5.12 -6.98 -16.40
CA GLU A 202 -3.72 -7.41 -16.38
C GLU A 202 -2.78 -6.23 -16.07
N LYS A 203 -3.03 -5.03 -16.63
CA LYS A 203 -2.26 -3.82 -16.32
C LYS A 203 -2.36 -3.44 -14.84
N LYS A 204 -3.58 -3.33 -14.30
CA LYS A 204 -3.81 -3.07 -12.86
C LYS A 204 -3.22 -4.17 -11.96
N THR A 205 -3.24 -5.42 -12.40
CA THR A 205 -2.68 -6.56 -11.65
C THR A 205 -1.15 -6.54 -11.58
N LYS A 206 -0.49 -6.08 -12.66
CA LYS A 206 0.97 -5.82 -12.67
C LYS A 206 1.33 -4.66 -11.74
N GLU A 207 0.54 -3.59 -11.76
CA GLU A 207 0.70 -2.42 -10.86
C GLU A 207 0.51 -2.82 -9.38
N LEU A 208 -0.34 -3.80 -9.06
CA LEU A 208 -0.53 -4.35 -7.71
C LEU A 208 0.53 -5.38 -7.26
N GLY A 209 1.60 -5.58 -8.03
CA GLY A 209 2.71 -6.50 -7.65
C GLY A 209 2.34 -7.99 -7.61
N ILE A 210 1.16 -8.38 -8.15
CA ILE A 210 0.68 -9.77 -8.21
C ILE A 210 1.20 -10.48 -9.47
N GLY A 211 2.48 -10.23 -9.82
CA GLY A 211 3.12 -10.77 -11.02
C GLY A 211 3.58 -12.24 -10.90
N SER A 212 3.81 -12.73 -9.68
CA SER A 212 4.20 -14.13 -9.46
C SER A 212 2.98 -15.05 -9.34
N VAL A 213 3.05 -16.22 -9.98
CA VAL A 213 2.00 -17.25 -9.97
C VAL A 213 1.62 -17.66 -8.54
N GLN A 214 2.58 -17.64 -7.61
CA GLN A 214 2.38 -17.91 -6.19
C GLN A 214 1.51 -16.84 -5.51
N LYS A 215 1.77 -15.55 -5.76
CA LYS A 215 0.95 -14.45 -5.22
C LYS A 215 -0.47 -14.49 -5.81
N GLN A 216 -0.63 -14.79 -7.10
CA GLN A 216 -1.95 -14.95 -7.74
C GLN A 216 -2.73 -16.13 -7.16
N TRP A 217 -2.06 -17.27 -6.93
CA TRP A 217 -2.67 -18.44 -6.30
C TRP A 217 -3.13 -18.14 -4.86
N ALA A 218 -2.30 -17.45 -4.08
CA ALA A 218 -2.59 -17.12 -2.69
C ALA A 218 -3.71 -16.08 -2.57
N SER A 219 -3.68 -15.00 -3.36
CA SER A 219 -4.71 -13.95 -3.30
C SER A 219 -6.09 -14.49 -3.68
N LEU A 220 -6.18 -15.31 -4.73
CA LEU A 220 -7.43 -15.94 -5.15
C LEU A 220 -7.91 -16.99 -4.13
N ALA A 221 -7.01 -17.77 -3.53
CA ALA A 221 -7.39 -18.77 -2.52
C ALA A 221 -7.93 -18.11 -1.26
N THR A 222 -7.30 -17.02 -0.80
CA THR A 222 -7.79 -16.20 0.31
C THR A 222 -9.13 -15.54 -0.01
N PHE A 223 -9.29 -14.97 -1.21
CA PHE A 223 -10.56 -14.39 -1.66
C PHE A 223 -11.71 -15.42 -1.59
N VAL A 224 -11.52 -16.62 -2.15
CA VAL A 224 -12.54 -17.68 -2.12
C VAL A 224 -12.73 -18.28 -0.70
N GLY A 225 -11.68 -18.25 0.13
CA GLY A 225 -11.69 -18.72 1.51
C GLY A 225 -12.49 -17.84 2.49
N ILE A 226 -12.67 -16.55 2.16
CA ILE A 226 -13.46 -15.63 2.99
C ILE A 226 -14.95 -15.96 2.84
N PRO A 227 -15.69 -16.24 3.94
CA PRO A 227 -17.10 -16.67 3.90
C PRO A 227 -18.09 -15.50 3.76
N LEU A 228 -17.85 -14.58 2.82
CA LEU A 228 -18.71 -13.43 2.55
C LEU A 228 -19.61 -13.67 1.31
N PRO A 229 -20.78 -13.01 1.23
CA PRO A 229 -21.59 -13.03 0.02
C PRO A 229 -20.80 -12.42 -1.15
N GLY A 230 -20.76 -13.13 -2.29
CA GLY A 230 -20.09 -12.66 -3.51
C GLY A 230 -18.59 -12.99 -3.60
N THR A 231 -17.95 -13.54 -2.58
CA THR A 231 -16.54 -14.03 -2.64
C THR A 231 -16.46 -15.52 -2.98
N GLY A 232 -17.44 -16.05 -3.72
CA GLY A 232 -17.64 -17.48 -3.98
C GLY A 232 -16.64 -18.14 -4.92
N ALA A 233 -16.76 -19.46 -5.07
CA ALA A 233 -15.97 -20.19 -6.08
C ALA A 233 -16.32 -19.74 -7.51
N TRP A 234 -17.59 -19.37 -7.73
CA TRP A 234 -18.10 -18.82 -8.99
C TRP A 234 -17.48 -17.47 -9.34
N THR A 235 -17.38 -16.54 -8.38
CA THR A 235 -16.73 -15.24 -8.61
C THR A 235 -15.20 -15.37 -8.60
N GLY A 236 -14.65 -16.33 -7.86
CA GLY A 236 -13.24 -16.74 -7.96
C GLY A 236 -12.86 -17.26 -9.35
N ALA A 237 -13.73 -18.05 -10.00
CA ALA A 237 -13.51 -18.50 -11.38
C ALA A 237 -13.50 -17.34 -12.39
N MET A 238 -14.37 -16.34 -12.19
CA MET A 238 -14.36 -15.10 -12.97
C MET A 238 -13.08 -14.27 -12.68
N GLY A 239 -12.68 -14.14 -11.41
CA GLY A 239 -11.44 -13.47 -11.01
C GLY A 239 -10.21 -14.13 -11.62
N ALA A 240 -10.12 -15.46 -11.61
CA ALA A 240 -9.04 -16.20 -12.23
C ALA A 240 -8.95 -15.99 -13.75
N PHE A 241 -10.09 -15.83 -14.42
CA PHE A 241 -10.17 -15.48 -15.84
C PHE A 241 -9.68 -14.05 -16.09
N LEU A 242 -10.13 -13.06 -15.29
CA LEU A 242 -9.68 -11.66 -15.37
C LEU A 242 -8.19 -11.48 -15.08
N LEU A 243 -7.61 -12.34 -14.21
CA LEU A 243 -6.19 -12.38 -13.87
C LEU A 243 -5.34 -13.19 -14.87
N GLY A 244 -5.93 -13.75 -15.93
CA GLY A 244 -5.22 -14.53 -16.95
C GLY A 244 -4.61 -15.86 -16.46
N MET A 245 -5.04 -16.37 -15.32
CA MET A 245 -4.34 -17.46 -14.61
C MET A 245 -4.34 -18.80 -15.38
N PRO A 246 -3.28 -19.63 -15.28
CA PRO A 246 -3.28 -20.99 -15.82
C PRO A 246 -4.38 -21.86 -15.16
N LEU A 247 -5.03 -22.73 -15.94
CA LEU A 247 -6.20 -23.51 -15.48
C LEU A 247 -5.94 -24.30 -14.20
N ALA A 248 -4.80 -25.00 -14.11
CA ALA A 248 -4.43 -25.78 -12.92
C ALA A 248 -4.17 -24.89 -11.69
N VAL A 249 -3.64 -23.68 -11.87
CA VAL A 249 -3.39 -22.73 -10.78
C VAL A 249 -4.71 -22.16 -10.27
N ALA A 250 -5.61 -21.76 -11.19
CA ALA A 250 -6.95 -21.31 -10.86
C ALA A 250 -7.75 -22.38 -10.11
N PHE A 251 -7.79 -23.61 -10.65
CA PHE A 251 -8.55 -24.72 -10.07
C PHE A 251 -8.04 -25.11 -8.67
N THR A 252 -6.73 -25.24 -8.48
CA THR A 252 -6.15 -25.58 -7.16
C THR A 252 -6.29 -24.44 -6.15
N SER A 253 -6.24 -23.19 -6.58
CA SER A 253 -6.45 -22.01 -5.74
C SER A 253 -7.90 -21.93 -5.26
N ILE A 254 -8.87 -22.06 -6.17
CA ILE A 254 -10.31 -22.09 -5.85
C ILE A 254 -10.62 -23.28 -4.94
N PHE A 255 -10.08 -24.47 -5.21
CA PHE A 255 -10.25 -25.63 -4.33
C PHE A 255 -9.74 -25.38 -2.92
N ALA A 256 -8.55 -24.80 -2.75
CA ALA A 256 -8.00 -24.46 -1.44
C ALA A 256 -8.89 -23.44 -0.70
N GLY A 257 -9.40 -22.42 -1.40
CA GLY A 257 -10.37 -21.47 -0.84
C GLY A 257 -11.69 -22.13 -0.44
N VAL A 258 -12.25 -23.00 -1.27
CA VAL A 258 -13.49 -23.74 -0.99
C VAL A 258 -13.34 -24.64 0.24
N VAL A 259 -12.22 -25.34 0.40
CA VAL A 259 -11.92 -26.13 1.62
C VAL A 259 -11.87 -25.22 2.85
N SER A 260 -11.12 -24.11 2.80
CA SER A 260 -10.99 -23.16 3.91
C SER A 260 -12.33 -22.54 4.31
N ALA A 261 -13.11 -22.05 3.34
CA ALA A 261 -14.45 -21.52 3.56
C ALA A 261 -15.39 -22.60 4.15
N GLY A 262 -15.25 -23.85 3.73
CA GLY A 262 -16.04 -24.98 4.24
C GLY A 262 -15.79 -25.28 5.73
N VAL A 263 -14.52 -25.28 6.15
CA VAL A 263 -14.13 -25.42 7.56
C VAL A 263 -14.68 -24.26 8.38
N ILE A 264 -14.48 -23.01 7.93
CA ILE A 264 -14.95 -21.81 8.63
C ILE A 264 -16.49 -21.80 8.74
N MET A 265 -17.21 -22.10 7.65
CA MET A 265 -18.68 -22.14 7.66
C MET A 265 -19.23 -23.26 8.54
N THR A 266 -18.54 -24.39 8.65
CA THR A 266 -18.91 -25.46 9.57
C THR A 266 -18.74 -24.99 11.02
N ALA A 267 -17.60 -24.39 11.38
CA ALA A 267 -17.38 -23.82 12.72
C ALA A 267 -18.41 -22.74 13.09
N ILE A 268 -18.68 -21.79 12.18
CA ILE A 268 -19.69 -20.73 12.34
C ILE A 268 -21.09 -21.33 12.56
N THR A 269 -21.46 -22.38 11.81
CA THR A 269 -22.78 -23.01 11.95
C THR A 269 -22.93 -23.72 13.29
N LEU A 270 -21.89 -24.41 13.76
CA LEU A 270 -21.89 -25.11 15.05
C LEU A 270 -21.87 -24.15 16.25
N ALA A 271 -21.21 -23.00 16.13
CA ALA A 271 -21.15 -21.98 17.18
C ALA A 271 -22.48 -21.20 17.39
N GLY A 272 -23.49 -21.46 16.56
CA GLY A 272 -24.82 -20.84 16.64
C GLY A 272 -24.82 -19.34 16.32
N LYS A 273 -25.98 -18.69 16.45
CA LYS A 273 -26.16 -17.28 16.03
C LYS A 273 -25.20 -16.30 16.72
N ALA A 274 -24.94 -16.46 18.01
CA ALA A 274 -24.05 -15.57 18.75
C ALA A 274 -22.58 -15.79 18.40
N GLY A 275 -22.12 -17.05 18.40
CA GLY A 275 -20.73 -17.38 18.07
C GLY A 275 -20.39 -17.11 16.59
N GLY A 276 -21.34 -17.34 15.67
CA GLY A 276 -21.16 -17.03 14.25
C GLY A 276 -20.98 -15.54 13.96
N ILE A 277 -21.74 -14.67 14.63
CA ILE A 277 -21.58 -13.21 14.51
C ILE A 277 -20.25 -12.75 15.12
N ALA A 278 -19.88 -13.27 16.29
CA ALA A 278 -18.60 -12.94 16.93
C ALA A 278 -17.39 -13.40 16.10
N ALA A 279 -17.44 -14.62 15.54
CA ALA A 279 -16.39 -15.15 14.68
C ALA A 279 -16.27 -14.37 13.36
N LEU A 280 -17.40 -13.99 12.74
CA LEU A 280 -17.40 -13.15 11.54
C LEU A 280 -16.87 -11.75 11.82
N ALA A 281 -17.26 -11.14 12.95
CA ALA A 281 -16.73 -9.85 13.39
C ALA A 281 -15.22 -9.91 13.66
N ALA A 282 -14.73 -10.97 14.31
CA ALA A 282 -13.30 -11.18 14.54
C ALA A 282 -12.51 -11.42 13.24
N LEU A 283 -13.08 -12.16 12.28
CA LEU A 283 -12.49 -12.34 10.94
C LEU A 283 -12.46 -11.03 10.14
N LEU A 284 -13.51 -10.20 10.23
CA LEU A 284 -13.54 -8.88 9.60
C LEU A 284 -12.58 -7.90 10.28
N LEU A 285 -12.44 -7.94 11.61
CA LEU A 285 -11.44 -7.17 12.34
C LEU A 285 -10.03 -7.61 11.94
N TYR A 286 -9.76 -8.91 11.92
CA TYR A 286 -8.45 -9.45 11.55
C TYR A 286 -8.10 -9.13 10.09
N ALA A 287 -9.03 -9.33 9.16
CA ALA A 287 -8.85 -8.94 7.76
C ALA A 287 -8.68 -7.41 7.60
N GLY A 288 -9.40 -6.61 8.39
CA GLY A 288 -9.26 -5.15 8.42
C GLY A 288 -7.89 -4.71 8.99
N ILE A 289 -7.39 -5.38 10.01
CA ILE A 289 -6.06 -5.17 10.60
C ILE A 289 -4.97 -5.60 9.62
N GLU A 290 -5.11 -6.73 8.94
CA GLU A 290 -4.16 -7.15 7.89
C GLU A 290 -4.21 -6.26 6.65
N LEU A 291 -5.38 -5.75 6.25
CA LEU A 291 -5.52 -4.71 5.21
C LEU A 291 -4.90 -3.37 5.66
N SER A 292 -5.01 -3.02 6.95
CA SER A 292 -4.37 -1.84 7.54
C SER A 292 -2.84 -2.00 7.70
N LYS A 293 -2.34 -3.23 7.78
CA LYS A 293 -0.90 -3.56 7.75
C LYS A 293 -0.37 -3.76 6.33
N GLY A 294 -1.25 -4.03 5.37
CA GLY A 294 -0.94 -4.24 3.95
C GLY A 294 -0.44 -3.02 3.17
N GLY A 295 -0.06 -1.95 3.87
CA GLY A 295 0.59 -0.76 3.31
C GLY A 295 2.09 -0.90 3.08
N SER A 296 2.76 -1.92 3.64
CA SER A 296 4.17 -2.20 3.33
C SER A 296 4.30 -3.30 2.27
N SER A 297 4.52 -2.87 1.03
CA SER A 297 4.96 -3.76 -0.04
C SER A 297 6.38 -4.26 0.30
N SER A 298 6.52 -5.54 0.64
CA SER A 298 7.83 -6.17 0.89
C SER A 298 8.64 -6.47 -0.39
N GLY A 299 8.63 -5.52 -1.33
CA GLY A 299 9.71 -5.32 -2.29
C GLY A 299 10.65 -4.24 -1.77
N LYS A 300 11.85 -4.12 -2.34
CA LYS A 300 12.64 -2.91 -2.16
C LYS A 300 11.89 -1.76 -2.84
N GLN A 301 11.85 -0.60 -2.18
CA GLN A 301 11.33 0.64 -2.76
C GLN A 301 12.51 1.32 -3.46
N ASP A 302 12.83 0.87 -4.68
CA ASP A 302 14.03 1.31 -5.41
C ASP A 302 13.73 1.98 -6.77
N PHE A 303 12.45 2.09 -7.17
CA PHE A 303 12.06 2.56 -8.50
C PHE A 303 12.27 4.06 -8.78
N LEU A 304 12.68 4.87 -7.79
CA LEU A 304 13.13 6.26 -7.95
C LEU A 304 14.56 6.50 -7.43
N GLU A 305 15.32 5.44 -7.15
CA GLU A 305 16.73 5.56 -6.80
C GLU A 305 17.60 5.74 -8.05
N ALA A 306 18.76 6.39 -7.87
CA ALA A 306 19.83 6.33 -8.84
C ALA A 306 20.60 5.00 -8.72
N GLU A 307 21.44 4.68 -9.71
CA GLU A 307 22.41 3.59 -9.61
C GLU A 307 23.83 4.16 -9.74
N PRO A 308 24.62 4.24 -8.65
CA PRO A 308 24.27 3.91 -7.27
C PRO A 308 23.31 4.93 -6.62
N TYR A 309 22.63 4.57 -5.52
CA TYR A 309 21.55 5.37 -4.92
C TYR A 309 21.95 6.81 -4.55
N TRP A 310 23.23 7.04 -4.29
CA TRP A 310 23.80 8.33 -3.91
C TRP A 310 24.16 9.24 -5.09
N ASP A 311 24.11 8.78 -6.35
CA ASP A 311 24.48 9.60 -7.52
C ASP A 311 23.49 10.76 -7.75
N GLN A 312 23.98 11.98 -7.53
CA GLN A 312 23.21 13.23 -7.71
C GLN A 312 23.45 13.93 -9.06
N THR A 313 24.14 13.29 -9.99
CA THR A 313 24.39 13.84 -11.33
C THR A 313 23.08 14.20 -12.04
N ASN A 314 22.08 13.31 -11.93
CA ASN A 314 20.79 13.41 -12.62
C ASN A 314 19.68 14.11 -11.81
N VAL A 315 20.01 14.83 -10.73
CA VAL A 315 19.01 15.57 -9.93
C VAL A 315 18.24 16.56 -10.82
N PRO A 316 16.90 16.44 -10.94
CA PRO A 316 16.08 17.29 -11.79
C PRO A 316 16.12 18.74 -11.28
N VAL A 317 16.23 19.70 -12.20
CA VAL A 317 16.16 21.14 -11.87
C VAL A 317 15.51 21.90 -13.03
N ASN A 318 14.56 22.78 -12.73
CA ASN A 318 13.85 23.67 -13.67
C ASN A 318 13.20 22.92 -14.86
N VAL A 319 12.66 21.73 -14.61
CA VAL A 319 11.89 20.92 -15.57
C VAL A 319 10.69 21.72 -16.09
N TYR A 320 9.93 22.32 -15.17
CA TYR A 320 8.82 23.23 -15.47
C TYR A 320 9.21 24.68 -15.18
N LYS A 321 8.87 25.59 -16.10
CA LYS A 321 9.29 27.01 -16.06
C LYS A 321 8.07 27.91 -16.01
N ASN A 322 8.22 29.16 -15.55
CA ASN A 322 7.10 30.10 -15.40
C ASN A 322 6.27 30.35 -16.67
N LYS A 323 6.82 30.08 -17.87
CA LYS A 323 6.10 30.19 -19.17
C LYS A 323 5.31 28.92 -19.55
N ALA A 324 5.64 27.79 -18.92
CA ALA A 324 5.03 26.49 -19.12
C ALA A 324 5.03 25.74 -17.77
N PRO A 325 4.20 26.18 -16.80
CA PRO A 325 4.08 25.52 -15.51
C PRO A 325 3.39 24.16 -15.68
N PHE A 326 3.69 23.23 -14.78
CA PHE A 326 2.90 22.04 -14.59
C PHE A 326 1.57 22.38 -13.89
N VAL A 327 0.52 21.61 -14.16
CA VAL A 327 -0.77 21.74 -13.48
C VAL A 327 -0.96 20.53 -12.56
N GLY A 328 -0.60 20.70 -11.29
CA GLY A 328 -0.83 19.70 -10.25
C GLY A 328 -2.24 19.79 -9.70
N LYS A 329 -2.72 18.71 -9.09
CA LYS A 329 -4.08 18.62 -8.53
C LYS A 329 -4.04 18.37 -7.04
N VAL A 330 -4.67 19.22 -6.25
CA VAL A 330 -4.70 19.08 -4.78
C VAL A 330 -5.46 17.81 -4.39
N ILE A 331 -4.79 16.93 -3.65
CA ILE A 331 -5.39 15.74 -3.03
C ILE A 331 -6.01 16.12 -1.68
N SER A 332 -5.28 16.87 -0.85
CA SER A 332 -5.79 17.34 0.44
C SER A 332 -5.02 18.53 0.98
N THR A 333 -5.75 19.43 1.64
CA THR A 333 -5.21 20.55 2.42
C THR A 333 -5.71 20.40 3.86
N LYS A 334 -4.80 20.32 4.82
CA LYS A 334 -5.10 20.09 6.24
C LYS A 334 -4.34 21.06 7.13
N ARG A 335 -5.02 21.71 8.07
CA ARG A 335 -4.39 22.48 9.16
C ARG A 335 -3.67 21.52 10.11
N ILE A 336 -2.37 21.73 10.34
CA ILE A 336 -1.49 20.83 11.13
C ILE A 336 -0.93 21.48 12.40
N VAL A 337 -1.73 22.36 13.02
CA VAL A 337 -1.37 23.09 14.24
C VAL A 337 -2.56 23.12 15.20
N GLY A 338 -2.31 23.20 16.50
CA GLY A 338 -3.33 23.30 17.55
C GLY A 338 -4.06 24.65 17.58
N PRO A 339 -5.14 24.78 18.37
CA PRO A 339 -5.93 26.01 18.48
C PRO A 339 -5.15 27.20 19.09
N LYS A 340 -4.11 26.98 19.90
CA LYS A 340 -3.29 28.02 20.53
C LYS A 340 -2.05 28.40 19.71
N ALA A 341 -1.85 27.80 18.54
CA ALA A 341 -0.77 28.16 17.64
C ALA A 341 -0.90 29.61 17.16
N THR A 342 0.23 30.27 16.90
CA THR A 342 0.27 31.72 16.63
C THR A 342 -0.15 32.13 15.22
N GLY A 343 -0.63 31.17 14.42
CA GLY A 343 -0.99 31.32 13.03
C GLY A 343 -1.32 29.96 12.44
N GLU A 344 -1.95 29.94 11.27
CA GLU A 344 -2.29 28.71 10.58
C GLU A 344 -1.11 28.19 9.75
N THR A 345 -0.80 26.90 9.92
CA THR A 345 0.08 26.15 9.00
C THR A 345 -0.69 24.94 8.47
N CYS A 346 -0.64 24.76 7.15
CA CYS A 346 -1.31 23.69 6.43
C CYS A 346 -0.29 22.75 5.78
N HIS A 347 -0.60 21.46 5.82
CA HIS A 347 0.02 20.44 4.98
C HIS A 347 -0.85 20.23 3.74
N ILE A 348 -0.25 20.31 2.56
CA ILE A 348 -0.94 20.27 1.26
C ILE A 348 -0.31 19.19 0.40
N ILE A 349 -1.08 18.17 0.04
CA ILE A 349 -0.64 17.07 -0.84
C ILE A 349 -1.14 17.35 -2.26
N ILE A 350 -0.25 17.27 -3.24
CA ILE A 350 -0.52 17.54 -4.66
C ILE A 350 -0.16 16.31 -5.51
N ASP A 351 -1.11 15.85 -6.33
CA ASP A 351 -0.92 14.87 -7.40
C ASP A 351 -0.17 15.52 -8.57
N HIS A 352 0.96 14.93 -8.94
CA HIS A 352 1.74 15.26 -10.13
C HIS A 352 1.91 14.07 -11.09
N LYS A 353 1.21 12.96 -10.84
CA LYS A 353 1.13 11.75 -11.69
C LYS A 353 2.45 11.01 -11.95
N GLY A 354 3.57 11.50 -11.40
CA GLY A 354 4.92 11.06 -11.69
C GLY A 354 5.65 11.91 -12.74
N ASP A 355 4.97 12.90 -13.34
CA ASP A 355 5.52 13.74 -14.41
C ASP A 355 6.44 14.86 -13.86
N PHE A 356 6.38 15.13 -12.56
CA PHE A 356 7.17 16.16 -11.87
C PHE A 356 8.14 15.52 -10.86
N PRO A 357 9.26 14.92 -11.32
CA PRO A 357 10.26 14.35 -10.42
C PRO A 357 10.95 15.45 -9.61
N TYR A 358 11.22 15.19 -8.34
CA TYR A 358 11.96 16.04 -7.41
C TYR A 358 12.71 15.18 -6.39
N TRP A 359 13.72 15.75 -5.76
CA TRP A 359 14.53 15.11 -4.72
C TRP A 359 14.38 15.85 -3.38
N GLU A 360 14.76 15.21 -2.29
CA GLU A 360 14.65 15.74 -0.93
C GLU A 360 15.46 17.04 -0.78
N GLY A 361 14.86 18.05 -0.14
CA GLY A 361 15.48 19.37 -0.01
C GLY A 361 15.34 20.29 -1.24
N GLN A 362 14.62 19.87 -2.28
CA GLN A 362 14.24 20.79 -3.36
C GLN A 362 12.99 21.62 -3.01
N SER A 363 12.77 22.68 -3.78
CA SER A 363 11.60 23.56 -3.70
C SER A 363 10.72 23.46 -4.96
N TRP A 364 9.41 23.63 -4.78
CA TRP A 364 8.48 23.93 -5.87
C TRP A 364 8.14 25.42 -5.88
N GLY A 365 8.07 26.00 -7.07
CA GLY A 365 7.46 27.30 -7.28
C GLY A 365 5.96 27.15 -7.52
N VAL A 366 5.15 27.99 -6.89
CA VAL A 366 3.70 28.07 -7.13
C VAL A 366 3.34 29.45 -7.69
N ILE A 367 2.56 29.45 -8.77
CA ILE A 367 1.97 30.65 -9.37
C ILE A 367 0.50 30.70 -8.92
N PRO A 368 0.11 31.64 -8.04
CA PRO A 368 -1.28 31.73 -7.60
C PRO A 368 -2.16 32.34 -8.71
N PRO A 369 -3.46 31.99 -8.76
CA PRO A 369 -4.39 32.53 -9.74
C PRO A 369 -4.61 34.03 -9.54
N GLY A 370 -4.93 34.74 -10.62
CA GLY A 370 -5.17 36.19 -10.62
C GLY A 370 -4.02 37.01 -11.23
N VAL A 371 -4.18 38.33 -11.17
CA VAL A 371 -3.26 39.31 -11.75
C VAL A 371 -2.87 40.37 -10.72
N ARG A 372 -1.70 40.97 -10.89
CA ARG A 372 -1.21 42.06 -10.03
C ARG A 372 -1.89 43.37 -10.40
N GLU A 373 -2.46 44.05 -9.42
CA GLU A 373 -3.13 45.35 -9.58
C GLU A 373 -2.24 46.41 -10.26
N LYS A 374 -0.93 46.41 -9.97
CA LYS A 374 0.02 47.41 -10.51
C LYS A 374 0.21 47.34 -12.03
N ASP A 375 0.20 46.15 -12.63
CA ASP A 375 0.61 45.98 -14.04
C ASP A 375 -0.21 44.97 -14.84
N GLY A 376 -1.31 44.45 -14.29
CA GLY A 376 -2.24 43.52 -14.96
C GLY A 376 -1.66 42.15 -15.32
N LYS A 377 -0.39 41.88 -14.97
CA LYS A 377 0.29 40.62 -15.30
C LYS A 377 -0.02 39.54 -14.25
N PRO A 378 0.05 38.24 -14.61
CA PRO A 378 -0.08 37.14 -13.66
C PRO A 378 0.82 37.31 -12.43
N HIS A 379 0.39 36.82 -11.28
CA HIS A 379 1.21 36.87 -10.07
C HIS A 379 2.58 36.19 -10.26
N SER A 380 3.62 36.73 -9.63
CA SER A 380 4.93 36.11 -9.65
C SER A 380 4.97 34.81 -8.82
N VAL A 381 5.81 33.87 -9.25
CA VAL A 381 6.05 32.60 -8.54
C VAL A 381 6.51 32.83 -7.09
N ARG A 382 6.03 32.01 -6.15
CA ARG A 382 6.55 31.89 -4.78
C ARG A 382 7.14 30.49 -4.61
N LEU A 383 8.35 30.39 -4.06
CA LEU A 383 8.97 29.11 -3.75
C LEU A 383 8.50 28.58 -2.40
N TYR A 384 8.32 27.26 -2.32
CA TYR A 384 8.03 26.50 -1.11
C TYR A 384 8.89 25.24 -1.12
N SER A 385 9.67 25.02 -0.06
CA SER A 385 10.45 23.79 0.13
C SER A 385 9.50 22.59 0.23
N ILE A 386 9.85 21.50 -0.45
CA ILE A 386 9.01 20.30 -0.53
C ILE A 386 9.10 19.54 0.80
N ALA A 387 7.94 19.13 1.32
CA ALA A 387 7.76 18.53 2.64
C ALA A 387 7.63 16.99 2.61
N SER A 388 7.76 16.39 1.44
CA SER A 388 7.76 14.95 1.20
C SER A 388 9.11 14.48 0.67
N SER A 389 9.39 13.19 0.80
CA SER A 389 10.40 12.49 0.02
C SER A 389 9.96 12.33 -1.43
N ARG A 390 10.87 11.96 -2.34
CA ARG A 390 10.63 11.76 -3.79
C ARG A 390 9.52 10.77 -4.10
N TYR A 391 9.24 9.83 -3.20
CA TYR A 391 8.15 8.87 -3.31
C TYR A 391 6.78 9.45 -2.92
N GLY A 392 6.73 10.67 -2.37
CA GLY A 392 5.51 11.31 -1.91
C GLY A 392 5.01 10.80 -0.55
N ASP A 393 3.90 11.34 -0.09
CA ASP A 393 3.30 10.94 1.18
C ASP A 393 2.65 9.56 1.12
N ASP A 394 2.24 9.13 -0.08
CA ASP A 394 1.59 7.85 -0.40
C ASP A 394 2.57 6.76 -0.90
N MET A 395 3.87 7.06 -0.94
CA MET A 395 4.95 6.20 -1.45
C MET A 395 4.82 5.77 -2.92
N THR A 396 3.95 6.40 -3.72
CA THR A 396 3.72 6.01 -5.14
C THR A 396 4.66 6.66 -6.15
N GLY A 397 5.42 7.67 -5.74
CA GLY A 397 6.22 8.52 -6.64
C GLY A 397 5.39 9.50 -7.48
N LYS A 398 4.09 9.63 -7.21
CA LYS A 398 3.16 10.46 -8.00
C LYS A 398 2.63 11.67 -7.25
N THR A 399 2.94 11.78 -5.96
CA THR A 399 2.52 12.89 -5.11
C THR A 399 3.72 13.63 -4.55
N GLY A 400 3.46 14.84 -4.06
CA GLY A 400 4.39 15.53 -3.18
C GLY A 400 3.68 16.61 -2.38
N SER A 401 4.33 17.05 -1.32
CA SER A 401 3.66 17.77 -0.24
C SER A 401 4.33 19.12 0.03
N LEU A 402 3.54 20.12 0.43
CA LEU A 402 4.01 21.44 0.87
C LEU A 402 3.59 21.71 2.32
N CYS A 403 4.48 22.36 3.07
CA CYS A 403 4.21 22.84 4.43
C CYS A 403 4.06 24.36 4.41
N VAL A 404 2.82 24.86 4.32
CA VAL A 404 2.53 26.28 4.03
C VAL A 404 1.96 26.96 5.26
N ARG A 405 2.66 27.98 5.78
CA ARG A 405 2.11 28.90 6.79
C ARG A 405 1.34 30.00 6.09
N ARG A 406 0.10 30.24 6.51
CA ARG A 406 -0.70 31.37 6.01
C ARG A 406 -0.01 32.67 6.41
N ALA A 407 0.38 33.48 5.43
CA ALA A 407 0.91 34.81 5.69
C ALA A 407 -0.23 35.80 5.91
N THR A 408 -0.40 36.22 7.16
CA THR A 408 -1.23 37.36 7.58
C THR A 408 -0.32 38.48 8.10
N TYR A 409 -0.87 39.70 8.17
CA TYR A 409 -0.19 40.85 8.76
C TYR A 409 -1.04 41.34 9.93
N TRP A 410 -0.49 41.25 11.13
CA TRP A 410 -1.10 41.86 12.31
C TRP A 410 -0.96 43.38 12.24
N CYS A 411 -2.07 44.10 12.15
CA CYS A 411 -2.06 45.56 12.21
C CYS A 411 -2.18 46.05 13.66
N PRO A 412 -1.19 46.79 14.20
CA PRO A 412 -1.24 47.30 15.57
C PRO A 412 -2.44 48.23 15.83
N GLU A 413 -2.86 48.99 14.81
CA GLU A 413 -3.97 49.95 14.87
C GLU A 413 -5.32 49.22 14.95
N LEU A 414 -5.53 48.22 14.10
CA LEU A 414 -6.75 47.40 14.08
C LEU A 414 -6.81 46.40 15.25
N LYS A 415 -5.66 46.11 15.89
CA LYS A 415 -5.48 45.02 16.87
C LYS A 415 -6.04 43.67 16.35
N ALA A 416 -5.83 43.44 15.05
CA ALA A 416 -6.33 42.30 14.29
C ALA A 416 -5.47 42.07 13.05
N ASP A 417 -5.64 40.92 12.40
CA ASP A 417 -5.06 40.66 11.08
C ASP A 417 -5.71 41.55 10.01
N ASP A 418 -4.89 42.31 9.30
CA ASP A 418 -5.28 43.21 8.20
C ASP A 418 -5.66 42.42 6.94
N PRO A 419 -6.93 42.43 6.50
CA PRO A 419 -7.33 41.68 5.33
C PRO A 419 -6.70 42.19 4.03
N ALA A 420 -6.31 43.47 3.95
CA ALA A 420 -5.71 44.06 2.76
C ALA A 420 -4.23 43.68 2.57
N LYS A 421 -3.56 43.18 3.63
CA LYS A 421 -2.14 42.78 3.59
C LYS A 421 -1.94 41.26 3.65
N LYS A 422 -2.96 40.48 3.31
CA LYS A 422 -2.87 39.00 3.21
C LYS A 422 -1.88 38.58 2.12
N GLY A 423 -1.02 37.60 2.42
CA GLY A 423 -0.09 37.05 1.44
C GLY A 423 -0.81 36.18 0.40
N ILE A 424 -0.88 36.68 -0.85
CA ILE A 424 -1.65 36.11 -1.96
C ILE A 424 -1.46 34.59 -2.10
N CYS A 425 -0.22 34.13 -2.31
CA CYS A 425 0.05 32.72 -2.64
C CYS A 425 -0.19 31.77 -1.46
N SER A 426 0.20 32.14 -0.24
CA SER A 426 0.00 31.29 0.95
C SER A 426 -1.47 31.20 1.37
N ASN A 427 -2.26 32.27 1.17
CA ASN A 427 -3.69 32.20 1.44
C ASN A 427 -4.38 31.31 0.39
N PHE A 428 -4.11 31.55 -0.91
CA PHE A 428 -4.56 30.66 -1.98
C PHE A 428 -4.30 29.18 -1.66
N LEU A 429 -3.05 28.83 -1.35
CA LEU A 429 -2.65 27.46 -1.02
C LEU A 429 -3.41 26.90 0.21
N CYS A 430 -3.46 27.64 1.32
CA CYS A 430 -4.17 27.19 2.52
C CYS A 430 -5.71 27.11 2.35
N ASP A 431 -6.28 27.80 1.35
CA ASP A 431 -7.72 27.80 1.05
C ASP A 431 -8.12 26.76 -0.03
N THR A 432 -7.15 26.06 -0.64
CA THR A 432 -7.41 25.01 -1.64
C THR A 432 -8.19 23.81 -1.07
N LYS A 433 -8.95 23.17 -1.95
CA LYS A 433 -9.78 21.99 -1.67
C LYS A 433 -9.33 20.78 -2.51
N PRO A 434 -9.64 19.55 -2.07
CA PRO A 434 -9.45 18.36 -2.89
C PRO A 434 -10.10 18.52 -4.27
N GLY A 435 -9.29 18.44 -5.31
CA GLY A 435 -9.71 18.63 -6.70
C GLY A 435 -9.22 19.91 -7.37
N ASP A 436 -8.81 20.93 -6.61
CA ASP A 436 -8.34 22.20 -7.15
C ASP A 436 -7.01 22.06 -7.92
N GLU A 437 -6.81 22.91 -8.91
CA GLU A 437 -5.60 22.93 -9.74
C GLU A 437 -4.58 23.98 -9.23
N VAL A 438 -3.31 23.62 -9.24
CA VAL A 438 -2.19 24.47 -8.81
C VAL A 438 -1.14 24.54 -9.91
N GLN A 439 -0.78 25.75 -10.33
CA GLN A 439 0.30 25.98 -11.30
C GLN A 439 1.65 25.92 -10.62
N MET A 440 2.49 24.97 -11.04
CA MET A 440 3.75 24.60 -10.40
C MET A 440 4.94 24.76 -11.34
N THR A 441 6.10 25.14 -10.80
CA THR A 441 7.37 25.30 -11.52
C THR A 441 8.54 24.72 -10.73
N GLY A 442 9.64 24.37 -11.39
CA GLY A 442 10.80 23.72 -10.77
C GLY A 442 10.96 22.26 -11.24
N PRO A 443 11.46 21.35 -10.38
CA PRO A 443 11.91 21.62 -9.01
C PRO A 443 13.12 22.56 -9.02
N ALA A 444 13.38 23.24 -7.92
CA ALA A 444 14.46 24.20 -7.79
C ALA A 444 15.35 23.89 -6.57
N GLY A 445 16.62 24.30 -6.65
CA GLY A 445 17.60 24.11 -5.58
C GLY A 445 18.43 22.84 -5.71
N LYS A 446 19.69 22.96 -5.28
CA LYS A 446 20.64 21.84 -5.01
C LYS A 446 21.38 21.99 -3.66
N VAL A 447 21.23 23.13 -2.97
CA VAL A 447 21.97 23.43 -1.72
C VAL A 447 21.56 22.51 -0.58
N MET A 448 20.27 22.18 -0.49
CA MET A 448 19.68 21.40 0.60
C MET A 448 19.57 19.89 0.29
N LEU A 449 20.23 19.35 -0.74
CA LEU A 449 20.23 17.90 -0.99
C LEU A 449 20.95 17.13 0.14
N LEU A 450 20.54 15.91 0.46
CA LEU A 450 21.29 15.00 1.35
C LEU A 450 22.54 14.45 0.65
N PRO A 451 23.77 14.51 1.22
CA PRO A 451 24.96 13.88 0.65
C PRO A 451 25.06 12.41 1.09
N GLU A 452 24.57 11.50 0.26
CA GLU A 452 24.32 10.09 0.67
C GLU A 452 25.53 9.14 0.40
N GLU A 453 26.63 9.67 -0.12
CA GLU A 453 27.86 8.94 -0.47
C GLU A 453 28.53 8.25 0.73
N ASN A 454 28.52 8.90 1.90
CA ASN A 454 28.98 8.33 3.16
C ASN A 454 27.77 8.02 4.05
N PRO A 455 27.39 6.73 4.25
CA PRO A 455 26.21 6.38 5.03
C PRO A 455 26.31 6.69 6.53
N SER A 456 27.52 6.95 7.04
CA SER A 456 27.77 7.32 8.44
C SER A 456 27.74 8.84 8.69
N THR A 457 27.29 9.64 7.72
CA THR A 457 27.24 11.10 7.86
C THR A 457 26.15 11.52 8.85
N ASP A 458 26.55 12.27 9.88
CA ASP A 458 25.62 12.92 10.80
C ASP A 458 24.94 14.13 10.13
N TYR A 459 23.63 14.29 10.33
CA TYR A 459 22.84 15.38 9.78
C TYR A 459 22.25 16.24 10.89
N ILE A 460 22.75 17.46 11.04
CA ILE A 460 22.23 18.44 12.01
C ILE A 460 21.24 19.34 11.27
N MET A 461 19.97 19.29 11.66
CA MET A 461 18.86 19.96 10.96
C MET A 461 18.27 21.04 11.86
N VAL A 462 18.44 22.31 11.48
CA VAL A 462 18.00 23.46 12.28
C VAL A 462 16.84 24.17 11.60
N GLY A 463 15.63 23.88 12.08
CA GLY A 463 14.38 24.39 11.51
C GLY A 463 13.68 25.44 12.39
N THR A 464 13.12 26.47 11.77
CA THR A 464 12.13 27.35 12.44
C THR A 464 10.79 27.36 11.69
N GLY A 465 9.71 27.01 12.38
CA GLY A 465 8.37 26.88 11.80
C GLY A 465 8.35 26.00 10.53
N THR A 466 7.89 26.55 9.40
CA THR A 466 7.85 25.85 8.10
C THR A 466 9.21 25.46 7.54
N GLY A 467 10.32 25.93 8.13
CA GLY A 467 11.66 25.43 7.85
C GLY A 467 11.86 23.94 8.13
N VAL A 468 10.91 23.28 8.80
CA VAL A 468 10.89 21.82 8.97
C VAL A 468 10.61 21.04 7.67
N ALA A 469 10.09 21.70 6.63
CA ALA A 469 9.67 21.06 5.37
C ALA A 469 10.74 20.13 4.75
N PRO A 470 11.96 20.59 4.39
CA PRO A 470 12.98 19.72 3.81
C PRO A 470 13.36 18.56 4.74
N TYR A 471 13.38 18.79 6.05
CA TYR A 471 13.73 17.79 7.06
C TYR A 471 12.69 16.68 7.17
N ARG A 472 11.42 16.95 6.87
CA ARG A 472 10.41 15.89 6.72
C ARG A 472 10.73 14.97 5.54
N GLY A 473 11.15 15.53 4.41
CA GLY A 473 11.67 14.74 3.28
C GLY A 473 12.87 13.88 3.70
N PHE A 474 13.82 14.45 4.44
CA PHE A 474 15.01 13.73 4.91
C PHE A 474 14.64 12.58 5.85
N ILE A 475 13.88 12.86 6.92
CA ILE A 475 13.53 11.89 7.96
C ILE A 475 12.72 10.73 7.36
N ARG A 476 11.81 11.01 6.41
CA ARG A 476 11.10 9.96 5.68
C ARG A 476 12.04 9.10 4.86
N ARG A 477 12.94 9.70 4.07
CA ARG A 477 13.94 8.98 3.26
C ARG A 477 14.93 8.16 4.08
N LEU A 478 15.31 8.62 5.28
CA LEU A 478 16.30 7.95 6.12
C LEU A 478 15.70 6.83 7.00
N PHE A 479 14.46 6.97 7.47
CA PHE A 479 13.89 6.09 8.51
C PHE A 479 12.52 5.47 8.20
N VAL A 480 11.73 6.05 7.29
CA VAL A 480 10.34 5.59 7.02
C VAL A 480 10.25 4.75 5.75
N GLU A 481 11.11 5.01 4.77
CA GLU A 481 11.13 4.32 3.48
C GLU A 481 11.92 3.01 3.49
N ASN A 482 11.51 2.04 2.66
CA ASN A 482 12.24 0.78 2.46
C ASN A 482 13.19 0.86 1.25
N THR A 483 14.00 1.92 1.20
CA THR A 483 14.91 2.22 0.08
C THR A 483 16.33 1.69 0.34
N PRO A 484 17.15 1.49 -0.72
CA PRO A 484 18.59 1.31 -0.60
C PRO A 484 19.30 2.37 0.25
N ALA A 485 18.85 3.64 0.18
CA ALA A 485 19.41 4.74 0.97
C ALA A 485 19.10 4.59 2.47
N ALA A 486 17.83 4.35 2.83
CA ALA A 486 17.42 4.08 4.22
C ALA A 486 18.18 2.87 4.80
N ALA A 487 18.24 1.77 4.05
CA ALA A 487 18.91 0.54 4.47
C ALA A 487 20.44 0.67 4.64
N ALA A 488 21.05 1.68 4.01
CA ALA A 488 22.47 1.95 4.15
C ALA A 488 22.81 2.88 5.33
N TYR A 489 21.88 3.73 5.76
CA TYR A 489 22.14 4.83 6.69
C TYR A 489 22.51 4.37 8.11
N LYS A 490 23.61 4.93 8.62
CA LYS A 490 24.25 4.59 9.92
C LYS A 490 24.61 5.79 10.77
N GLY A 491 24.56 7.01 10.20
CA GLY A 491 24.76 8.24 10.96
C GLY A 491 23.61 8.56 11.90
N GLN A 492 23.73 9.68 12.59
CA GLN A 492 22.69 10.26 13.43
C GLN A 492 22.08 11.51 12.77
N ALA A 493 20.76 11.53 12.68
CA ALA A 493 19.98 12.68 12.24
C ALA A 493 19.43 13.41 13.47
N TRP A 494 19.78 14.68 13.63
CA TRP A 494 19.43 15.49 14.78
C TRP A 494 18.60 16.71 14.37
N LEU A 495 17.31 16.69 14.69
CA LEU A 495 16.39 17.79 14.42
C LEU A 495 16.30 18.75 15.62
N PHE A 496 16.74 19.97 15.41
CA PHE A 496 16.43 21.14 16.24
C PHE A 496 15.23 21.88 15.64
N LEU A 497 14.09 21.91 16.34
CA LEU A 497 12.88 22.58 15.85
C LEU A 497 12.44 23.73 16.77
N GLY A 498 12.53 24.96 16.26
CA GLY A 498 12.09 26.17 16.93
C GLY A 498 10.67 26.59 16.53
N VAL A 499 9.78 26.65 17.52
CA VAL A 499 8.37 27.08 17.34
C VAL A 499 7.92 28.00 18.48
N ALA A 500 6.67 28.47 18.42
CA ALA A 500 6.13 29.34 19.45
C ALA A 500 5.78 28.58 20.75
N ASN A 501 5.06 27.48 20.62
CA ASN A 501 4.46 26.70 21.69
C ASN A 501 4.19 25.27 21.20
N SER A 502 3.79 24.37 22.11
CA SER A 502 3.50 22.96 21.80
C SER A 502 2.42 22.81 20.72
N ASP A 503 1.37 23.64 20.72
CA ASP A 503 0.36 23.70 19.65
C ASP A 503 0.94 24.05 18.26
N ALA A 504 2.12 24.64 18.17
CA ALA A 504 2.78 24.99 16.91
C ALA A 504 3.82 23.95 16.45
N LEU A 505 3.98 22.82 17.17
CA LEU A 505 4.81 21.70 16.73
C LEU A 505 4.22 21.06 15.46
N LEU A 506 5.02 21.05 14.39
CA LEU A 506 4.63 20.52 13.08
C LEU A 506 5.17 19.09 12.96
N TYR A 507 4.28 18.13 12.66
CA TYR A 507 4.60 16.69 12.46
C TYR A 507 5.22 15.97 13.67
N ASP A 508 4.92 16.43 14.91
CA ASP A 508 5.42 15.80 16.14
C ASP A 508 5.08 14.31 16.25
N ASP A 509 3.94 13.89 15.71
CA ASP A 509 3.54 12.49 15.62
C ASP A 509 4.48 11.64 14.73
N GLU A 510 4.92 12.17 13.57
CA GLU A 510 5.96 11.53 12.76
C GLU A 510 7.32 11.52 13.49
N TRP A 511 7.68 12.60 14.20
CA TRP A 511 8.95 12.68 14.93
C TRP A 511 9.02 11.73 16.13
N GLN A 512 7.97 11.64 16.95
CA GLN A 512 7.96 10.73 18.09
C GLN A 512 7.93 9.26 17.64
N ALA A 513 7.28 8.94 16.52
CA ALA A 513 7.33 7.61 15.93
C ALA A 513 8.76 7.23 15.52
N VAL A 514 9.44 8.06 14.71
CA VAL A 514 10.82 7.81 14.29
C VAL A 514 11.78 7.77 15.49
N LYS A 515 11.61 8.65 16.49
CA LYS A 515 12.44 8.68 17.70
C LYS A 515 12.29 7.41 18.55
N LYS A 516 11.08 6.84 18.58
CA LYS A 516 10.80 5.59 19.28
C LYS A 516 11.39 4.37 18.56
N ASP A 517 11.31 4.35 17.23
CA ASP A 517 11.74 3.20 16.43
C ASP A 517 13.26 3.24 16.13
N HIS A 518 13.88 4.43 16.13
CA HIS A 518 15.32 4.65 15.89
C HIS A 518 16.00 5.54 16.97
N PRO A 519 15.94 5.19 18.27
CA PRO A 519 16.34 6.08 19.37
C PRO A 519 17.82 6.49 19.37
N GLU A 520 18.71 5.65 18.84
CA GLU A 520 20.14 5.96 18.73
C GLU A 520 20.46 6.87 17.52
N GLN A 521 19.68 6.74 16.43
CA GLN A 521 19.95 7.41 15.16
C GLN A 521 19.11 8.66 14.94
N PHE A 522 17.97 8.85 15.61
CA PHE A 522 17.16 10.06 15.49
C PHE A 522 17.03 10.80 16.81
N ARG A 523 17.60 12.01 16.85
CA ARG A 523 17.54 12.92 17.99
C ARG A 523 16.67 14.13 17.65
N LEU A 524 15.93 14.61 18.65
CA LEU A 524 14.93 15.65 18.51
C LEU A 524 14.94 16.56 19.73
N ASP A 525 15.19 17.85 19.49
CA ASP A 525 15.31 18.90 20.50
C ASP A 525 14.45 20.11 20.12
N TYR A 526 13.64 20.59 21.07
CA TYR A 526 12.65 21.66 20.84
C TYR A 526 13.05 22.98 21.51
N ALA A 527 12.80 24.08 20.80
CA ALA A 527 12.89 25.44 21.34
C ALA A 527 11.50 26.12 21.29
N LEU A 528 10.82 26.14 22.44
CA LEU A 528 9.43 26.63 22.58
C LEU A 528 9.42 28.04 23.16
N SER A 529 9.52 29.05 22.31
CA SER A 529 9.75 30.46 22.71
C SER A 529 8.66 31.14 23.57
N ARG A 530 7.53 30.47 23.84
CA ARG A 530 6.47 30.94 24.77
C ARG A 530 6.26 30.02 25.98
N GLU A 531 6.96 28.90 26.06
CA GLU A 531 6.76 27.86 27.09
C GLU A 531 8.05 27.45 27.81
N GLN A 532 9.21 27.75 27.22
CA GLN A 532 10.54 27.46 27.77
C GLN A 532 11.36 28.75 27.96
N THR A 533 12.18 28.75 29.00
CA THR A 533 13.08 29.85 29.38
C THR A 533 14.52 29.41 29.17
N ASN A 534 15.36 30.26 28.57
CA ASN A 534 16.79 30.00 28.37
C ASN A 534 17.60 30.32 29.65
N ALA A 535 18.88 29.93 29.67
CA ALA A 535 19.78 30.16 30.81
C ALA A 535 19.98 31.65 31.18
N LYS A 536 19.62 32.58 30.28
CA LYS A 536 19.69 34.04 30.46
C LYS A 536 18.38 34.63 31.00
N GLY A 537 17.40 33.80 31.36
CA GLY A 537 16.07 34.23 31.83
C GLY A 537 15.13 34.71 30.72
N GLY A 538 15.54 34.62 29.45
CA GLY A 538 14.77 35.01 28.28
C GLY A 538 13.97 33.86 27.68
N LYS A 539 13.27 34.13 26.58
CA LYS A 539 12.55 33.11 25.79
C LYS A 539 13.52 32.12 25.16
N MET A 540 13.20 30.84 25.19
CA MET A 540 13.97 29.81 24.48
C MET A 540 13.83 29.95 22.96
N TYR A 541 14.89 30.42 22.30
CA TYR A 541 14.99 30.41 20.84
C TYR A 541 15.94 29.31 20.35
N ILE A 542 15.97 29.09 19.03
CA ILE A 542 16.69 27.96 18.43
C ILE A 542 18.20 28.05 18.65
N GLN A 543 18.77 29.26 18.65
CA GLN A 543 20.18 29.48 18.96
C GLN A 543 20.51 29.17 20.43
N ASP A 544 19.60 29.41 21.38
CA ASP A 544 19.82 29.06 22.79
C ASP A 544 19.82 27.53 22.96
N LYS A 545 18.91 26.83 22.28
CA LYS A 545 18.83 25.36 22.32
C LYS A 545 20.05 24.69 21.67
N ILE A 546 20.69 25.34 20.69
CA ILE A 546 21.96 24.88 20.13
C ILE A 546 23.14 25.23 21.07
N GLU A 547 23.10 26.39 21.76
CA GLU A 547 24.12 26.78 22.76
C GLU A 547 24.24 25.74 23.89
N GLU A 548 23.11 25.16 24.34
CA GLU A 548 23.06 24.07 25.34
C GLU A 548 23.87 22.81 24.94
N TYR A 549 24.03 22.55 23.64
CA TYR A 549 24.74 21.37 23.12
C TYR A 549 25.93 21.73 22.24
N ALA A 550 26.46 22.95 22.37
CA ALA A 550 27.42 23.48 21.42
C ALA A 550 28.72 22.65 21.34
N ASP A 551 29.16 22.04 22.43
CA ASP A 551 30.29 21.12 22.44
C ASP A 551 30.06 19.91 21.51
N GLU A 552 28.89 19.28 21.60
CA GLU A 552 28.53 18.12 20.78
C GLU A 552 28.36 18.51 19.30
N VAL A 553 27.74 19.66 19.03
CA VAL A 553 27.56 20.20 17.67
C VAL A 553 28.89 20.51 17.00
N PHE A 554 29.84 21.15 17.71
CA PHE A 554 31.18 21.40 17.17
C PHE A 554 31.95 20.09 16.93
N ASN A 555 31.93 19.16 17.90
CA ASN A 555 32.58 17.86 17.75
C ASN A 555 32.02 17.07 16.55
N LYS A 556 30.70 17.06 16.33
CA LYS A 556 30.09 16.42 15.15
C LYS A 556 30.53 17.09 13.85
N LEU A 557 30.57 18.43 13.79
CA LEU A 557 31.02 19.18 12.61
C LEU A 557 32.50 18.93 12.28
N GLU A 558 33.36 18.82 13.28
CA GLU A 558 34.77 18.43 13.09
C GLU A 558 34.90 17.00 12.51
N ASN A 559 34.05 16.08 12.99
CA ASN A 559 33.97 14.69 12.51
C ASN A 559 33.18 14.50 11.20
N GLY A 560 32.91 15.57 10.45
CA GLY A 560 32.34 15.49 9.10
C GLY A 560 30.81 15.61 9.00
N ALA A 561 30.10 15.91 10.10
CA ALA A 561 28.66 16.14 10.05
C ALA A 561 28.28 17.30 9.12
N VAL A 562 27.05 17.27 8.59
CA VAL A 562 26.50 18.30 7.71
C VAL A 562 25.37 19.01 8.43
N ILE A 563 25.50 20.33 8.59
CA ILE A 563 24.50 21.19 9.22
C ILE A 563 23.68 21.96 8.19
N TYR A 564 22.37 21.92 8.38
CA TYR A 564 21.36 22.55 7.55
C TYR A 564 20.60 23.59 8.36
N PHE A 565 20.32 24.74 7.75
CA PHE A 565 19.49 25.79 8.33
C PHE A 565 18.33 26.11 7.38
N CYS A 566 17.09 26.04 7.88
CA CYS A 566 15.91 26.39 7.10
C CYS A 566 14.83 27.09 7.93
N GLY A 567 14.18 28.08 7.33
CA GLY A 567 13.12 28.87 7.95
C GLY A 567 13.21 30.35 7.63
N LEU A 568 12.80 31.20 8.59
CA LEU A 568 12.78 32.65 8.41
C LEU A 568 14.19 33.24 8.49
N LYS A 569 14.53 34.18 7.60
CA LYS A 569 15.83 34.91 7.61
C LYS A 569 16.28 35.41 8.99
N GLY A 570 15.33 35.83 9.83
CA GLY A 570 15.59 36.33 11.18
C GLY A 570 16.25 35.34 12.14
N MET A 571 16.29 34.03 11.83
CA MET A 571 16.99 33.05 12.67
C MET A 571 18.52 33.11 12.53
N MET A 572 19.03 33.50 11.36
CA MET A 572 20.47 33.36 11.06
C MET A 572 21.38 34.27 11.90
N PRO A 573 21.07 35.57 12.13
CA PRO A 573 21.96 36.44 12.90
C PRO A 573 22.23 35.92 14.31
N GLY A 574 21.17 35.52 15.04
CA GLY A 574 21.31 34.99 16.41
C GLY A 574 22.04 33.64 16.48
N ILE A 575 21.90 32.80 15.45
CA ILE A 575 22.68 31.55 15.32
C ILE A 575 24.16 31.87 15.06
N GLN A 576 24.46 32.82 14.17
CA GLN A 576 25.83 33.19 13.82
C GLN A 576 26.56 33.84 15.01
N GLU A 577 25.92 34.79 15.70
CA GLU A 577 26.45 35.42 16.92
C GLU A 577 26.73 34.40 18.03
N MET A 578 25.82 33.44 18.23
CA MET A 578 26.00 32.35 19.20
C MET A 578 27.18 31.43 18.80
N LEU A 579 27.26 30.99 17.54
CA LEU A 579 28.36 30.14 17.08
C LEU A 579 29.71 30.84 17.12
N GLU A 580 29.78 32.13 16.78
CA GLU A 580 30.98 32.96 16.90
C GLU A 580 31.41 33.09 18.38
N THR A 581 30.45 33.28 19.28
CA THR A 581 30.70 33.35 20.73
C THR A 581 31.22 32.01 21.27
N VAL A 582 30.68 30.88 20.83
CA VAL A 582 31.17 29.54 21.20
C VAL A 582 32.56 29.28 20.62
N ALA A 583 32.78 29.60 19.34
CA ALA A 583 34.08 29.44 18.68
C ALA A 583 35.17 30.22 19.42
N LYS A 584 34.91 31.49 19.78
CA LYS A 584 35.82 32.31 20.59
C LYS A 584 36.11 31.70 21.97
N LYS A 585 35.09 31.17 22.67
CA LYS A 585 35.28 30.45 23.96
C LYS A 585 36.13 29.19 23.81
N LYS A 586 36.10 28.53 22.63
CA LYS A 586 36.90 27.35 22.28
C LYS A 586 38.30 27.67 21.73
N GLY A 587 38.63 28.95 21.51
CA GLY A 587 39.88 29.35 20.85
C GLY A 587 39.93 29.06 19.33
N ILE A 588 38.76 28.89 18.70
CA ILE A 588 38.61 28.62 17.26
C ILE A 588 38.41 29.94 16.52
N ASP A 589 39.16 30.17 15.44
CA ASP A 589 38.86 31.26 14.49
C ASP A 589 37.55 30.95 13.75
N TYR A 590 36.51 31.73 14.02
CA TYR A 590 35.18 31.52 13.47
C TYR A 590 35.11 31.72 11.94
N GLU A 591 35.87 32.66 11.38
CA GLU A 591 35.85 32.95 9.94
C GLU A 591 36.60 31.87 9.15
N GLU A 592 37.72 31.37 9.66
CA GLU A 592 38.40 30.22 9.08
C GLU A 592 37.55 28.95 9.20
N TRP A 593 36.97 28.70 10.38
CA TRP A 593 36.12 27.53 10.64
C TRP A 593 34.90 27.49 9.73
N ILE A 594 34.12 28.58 9.63
CA ILE A 594 32.93 28.62 8.78
C ILE A 594 33.28 28.56 7.28
N LYS A 595 34.43 29.14 6.87
CA LYS A 595 34.97 29.00 5.51
C LYS A 595 35.34 27.55 5.21
N GLY A 596 35.94 26.85 6.17
CA GLY A 596 36.23 25.42 6.10
C GLY A 596 34.97 24.56 5.92
N LEU A 597 33.94 24.77 6.74
CA LEU A 597 32.66 24.05 6.63
C LEU A 597 31.96 24.31 5.28
N LYS A 598 31.99 25.55 4.78
CA LYS A 598 31.45 25.90 3.45
C LYS A 598 32.22 25.21 2.32
N ALA A 599 33.55 25.21 2.37
CA ALA A 599 34.40 24.54 1.38
C ALA A 599 34.18 23.01 1.35
N LYS A 600 34.00 22.40 2.52
CA LYS A 600 33.66 20.98 2.70
C LYS A 600 32.18 20.64 2.40
N LYS A 601 31.34 21.61 2.00
CA LYS A 601 29.88 21.48 1.77
C LYS A 601 29.08 20.99 3.01
N GLN A 602 29.66 21.17 4.20
CA GLN A 602 29.02 20.84 5.49
C GLN A 602 28.03 21.90 5.94
N TRP A 603 28.12 23.13 5.42
CA TRP A 603 27.27 24.26 5.82
C TRP A 603 26.23 24.60 4.75
N ARG A 604 24.94 24.33 5.02
CA ARG A 604 23.84 24.47 4.04
C ARG A 604 22.72 25.36 4.59
N VAL A 605 22.29 26.36 3.82
CA VAL A 605 21.33 27.38 4.27
C VAL A 605 20.28 27.65 3.20
N GLU A 606 19.00 27.56 3.57
CA GLU A 606 17.85 28.01 2.77
C GLU A 606 16.88 28.79 3.67
N VAL A 607 17.04 30.12 3.74
CA VAL A 607 16.22 31.00 4.57
C VAL A 607 15.52 32.09 3.76
N TYR A 608 14.26 32.38 4.09
CA TYR A 608 13.36 33.25 3.31
C TYR A 608 12.79 34.43 4.11
#